data_AF-A0A7C3ADJ9-F1
#
_entry.id   AF-A0A7C3ADJ9-F1
#
_cell.length_a   1.000
_cell.length_b   1.000
_cell.length_c   1.000
_cell.angle_alpha   90.00
_cell.angle_beta   90.00
_cell.angle_gamma   90.00
#
_symmetry.space_group_name_H-M   'P 1'
#
loop_
_entity.id
_entity.type
_entity.pdbx_description
1 polymer ?
#
loop_
_entity_poly.entity_id
_entity_poly.type
_entity_poly.pdbx_seq_one_letter_code
_entity_poly.pdbx_strand_id
1 'polypeptide(L)'
;MTVSGETRRLKEIFLAAILILFFFQLLGAWIENIYRLSLIKLTMGAELFGILLPLLFLPIAAAGRRAERGVLAAALLVVLITRALCPLLSAPWLIVNAGVGVAACLALACHALSGTAGSVRRDLGVAAAVAVLLSMLLRAWGSSYDLSMGGPWAWLGWALAALALVLLFVPRETEASDAAHPADGGRINDIAAALGLFANAAIIYLALQSPAVVSAWCGANYLLGTALLAFSLACALGWMAAKPGGLSRSALLLWNGAFVIAMVAGIRWNT
;
A
#
# COMPACT_ATOMS: atom_id res chain seq x y z
N MET A 1 -20.63 -15.13 -16.25
CA MET A 1 -20.51 -14.51 -14.91
C MET A 1 -21.89 -14.06 -14.50
N THR A 2 -22.40 -14.56 -13.38
CA THR A 2 -23.68 -14.11 -12.82
C THR A 2 -23.49 -12.74 -12.17
N VAL A 3 -24.52 -11.88 -12.17
CA VAL A 3 -24.48 -10.53 -11.59
C VAL A 3 -24.01 -10.52 -10.12
N SER A 4 -24.27 -11.59 -9.38
CA SER A 4 -23.76 -11.80 -8.00
C SER A 4 -22.22 -11.91 -7.96
N GLY A 5 -21.61 -12.65 -8.89
CA GLY A 5 -20.16 -12.85 -8.91
C GLY A 5 -19.36 -11.57 -9.22
N GLU A 6 -19.88 -10.71 -10.09
CA GLU A 6 -19.25 -9.42 -10.42
C GLU A 6 -19.31 -8.44 -9.24
N THR A 7 -20.46 -8.37 -8.56
CA THR A 7 -20.64 -7.53 -7.37
C THR A 7 -19.69 -7.93 -6.24
N ARG A 8 -19.51 -9.24 -6.02
CA ARG A 8 -18.55 -9.77 -5.05
C ARG A 8 -17.10 -9.38 -5.39
N ARG A 9 -16.70 -9.55 -6.64
CA ARG A 9 -15.35 -9.21 -7.10
C ARG A 9 -15.05 -7.73 -6.90
N LEU A 10 -15.99 -6.85 -7.25
CA LEU A 10 -15.84 -5.40 -7.03
C LEU A 10 -15.66 -5.08 -5.55
N LYS A 11 -16.49 -5.66 -4.67
CA LYS A 11 -16.35 -5.48 -3.21
C LYS A 11 -14.96 -5.87 -2.70
N GLU A 12 -14.43 -7.02 -3.15
CA GLU A 12 -13.09 -7.48 -2.76
C GLU A 12 -11.99 -6.55 -3.26
N ILE A 13 -12.10 -6.05 -4.51
CA ILE A 13 -11.17 -5.06 -5.08
C ILE A 13 -11.24 -3.74 -4.29
N PHE A 14 -12.43 -3.22 -3.98
CA PHE A 14 -12.58 -1.97 -3.23
C PHE A 14 -12.02 -2.08 -1.81
N LEU A 15 -12.32 -3.15 -1.10
CA LEU A 15 -11.77 -3.39 0.23
C LEU A 15 -10.23 -3.47 0.17
N ALA A 16 -9.68 -4.25 -0.77
CA ALA A 16 -8.25 -4.35 -0.95
C ALA A 16 -7.61 -2.99 -1.31
N ALA A 17 -8.27 -2.19 -2.15
CA ALA A 17 -7.79 -0.87 -2.54
C ALA A 17 -7.74 0.08 -1.33
N ILE A 18 -8.76 0.06 -0.46
CA ILE A 18 -8.75 0.88 0.77
C ILE A 18 -7.66 0.43 1.74
N LEU A 19 -7.48 -0.88 1.93
CA LEU A 19 -6.42 -1.39 2.81
C LEU A 19 -5.02 -1.08 2.28
N ILE A 20 -4.80 -1.19 0.97
CA ILE A 20 -3.53 -0.80 0.34
C ILE A 20 -3.33 0.72 0.41
N LEU A 21 -4.39 1.52 0.24
CA LEU A 21 -4.34 2.96 0.44
C LEU A 21 -3.92 3.31 1.88
N PHE A 22 -4.52 2.66 2.88
CA PHE A 22 -4.13 2.84 4.28
C PHE A 22 -2.69 2.45 4.54
N PHE A 23 -2.22 1.36 3.94
CA PHE A 23 -0.81 0.98 4.02
C PHE A 23 0.10 2.10 3.50
N PHE A 24 -0.19 2.68 2.34
CA PHE A 24 0.59 3.80 1.79
C PHE A 24 0.52 5.06 2.65
N GLN A 25 -0.65 5.36 3.21
CA GLN A 25 -0.85 6.50 4.09
C GLN A 25 -0.07 6.36 5.41
N LEU A 26 -0.11 5.17 6.02
CA LEU A 26 0.67 4.84 7.20
C LEU A 26 2.17 4.83 6.89
N LEU A 27 2.58 4.27 5.74
CA LEU A 27 3.97 4.28 5.29
C LEU A 27 4.48 5.71 5.11
N GLY A 28 3.71 6.57 4.45
CA GLY A 28 4.04 7.98 4.26
C GLY A 28 4.15 8.72 5.59
N ALA A 29 3.15 8.59 6.47
CA ALA A 29 3.22 9.20 7.80
C ALA A 29 4.42 8.72 8.62
N TRP A 30 4.77 7.44 8.55
CA TRP A 30 5.93 6.90 9.23
C TRP A 30 7.24 7.49 8.70
N ILE A 31 7.47 7.46 7.38
CA ILE A 31 8.69 8.01 6.76
C ILE A 31 8.79 9.52 6.99
N GLU A 32 7.72 10.27 6.72
CA GLU A 32 7.69 11.73 6.81
C GLU A 32 7.95 12.22 8.23
N ASN A 33 7.40 11.56 9.25
CA ASN A 33 7.60 11.99 10.64
C ASN A 33 8.96 11.61 11.19
N ILE A 34 9.54 10.46 10.80
CA ILE A 34 10.96 10.15 11.11
C ILE A 34 11.84 11.22 10.49
N TYR A 35 11.66 11.51 9.20
CA TYR A 35 12.45 12.52 8.50
C TYR A 35 12.29 13.92 9.11
N ARG A 36 11.06 14.34 9.40
CA ARG A 36 10.74 15.64 9.99
C ARG A 36 11.42 15.83 11.35
N LEU A 37 11.35 14.84 12.24
CA LEU A 37 11.97 14.96 13.57
C LEU A 37 13.51 14.96 13.48
N SER A 38 14.08 14.11 12.64
CA SER A 38 15.53 14.08 12.42
C SER A 38 16.06 15.40 11.85
N LEU A 39 15.31 16.04 10.93
CA LEU A 39 15.65 17.36 10.38
C LEU A 39 15.60 18.46 11.44
N ILE A 40 14.62 18.42 12.35
CA ILE A 40 14.48 19.44 13.39
C ILE A 40 15.59 19.32 14.43
N LYS A 41 15.95 18.10 14.83
CA LYS A 41 16.94 17.87 15.89
C LYS A 41 18.38 17.95 15.42
N LEU A 42 18.63 17.76 14.11
CA LEU A 42 19.97 17.73 13.49
C LEU A 42 20.96 16.77 14.17
N THR A 43 20.46 15.84 14.99
CA THR A 43 21.23 14.84 15.75
C THR A 43 20.46 13.53 15.74
N MET A 44 21.15 12.40 15.98
CA MET A 44 20.48 11.10 16.07
C MET A 44 19.64 11.04 17.34
N GLY A 45 18.31 11.19 17.21
CA GLY A 45 17.38 11.05 18.32
C GLY A 45 16.68 9.70 18.36
N ALA A 46 15.83 9.53 19.39
CA ALA A 46 15.08 8.30 19.61
C ALA A 46 14.10 7.94 18.47
N GLU A 47 13.75 8.89 17.61
CA GLU A 47 12.92 8.67 16.42
C GLU A 47 13.49 7.61 15.46
N LEU A 48 14.82 7.41 15.44
CA LEU A 48 15.46 6.40 14.61
C LEU A 48 15.14 4.97 15.06
N PHE A 49 14.83 4.75 16.34
CA PHE A 49 14.33 3.45 16.80
C PHE A 49 12.97 3.12 16.16
N GLY A 50 12.24 4.12 15.68
CA GLY A 50 11.02 3.95 14.89
C GLY A 50 11.24 3.15 13.60
N ILE A 51 12.48 3.07 13.08
CA ILE A 51 12.85 2.27 11.90
C ILE A 51 12.58 0.77 12.14
N LEU A 52 12.64 0.33 13.41
CA LEU A 52 12.44 -1.06 13.79
C LEU A 52 10.96 -1.46 13.87
N LEU A 53 10.03 -0.51 13.95
CA LEU A 53 8.61 -0.79 14.17
C LEU A 53 7.97 -1.64 13.07
N PRO A 54 8.23 -1.42 11.76
CA PRO A 54 7.70 -2.31 10.73
C PRO A 54 8.09 -3.77 10.93
N LEU A 55 9.25 -4.08 11.56
CA LEU A 55 9.74 -5.44 11.80
C LEU A 55 8.88 -6.22 12.80
N LEU A 56 7.95 -5.58 13.50
CA LEU A 56 6.97 -6.24 14.38
C LEU A 56 6.07 -7.24 13.64
N PHE A 57 6.05 -7.21 12.30
CA PHE A 57 5.35 -8.24 11.51
C PHE A 57 6.06 -9.60 11.54
N LEU A 58 7.38 -9.67 11.78
CA LEU A 58 8.17 -10.89 11.69
C LEU A 58 7.71 -11.99 12.67
N PRO A 59 7.42 -11.71 13.96
CA PRO A 59 6.85 -12.72 14.87
C PRO A 59 5.52 -13.28 14.38
N ILE A 60 4.65 -12.42 13.82
CA ILE A 60 3.34 -12.82 13.29
C ILE A 60 3.52 -13.66 12.03
N ALA A 61 4.44 -13.27 11.15
CA ALA A 61 4.79 -14.03 9.95
C ALA A 61 5.45 -15.38 10.30
N ALA A 62 6.25 -15.43 11.38
CA ALA A 62 6.88 -16.65 11.89
C ALA A 62 5.85 -17.65 12.46
N ALA A 63 4.74 -17.18 13.02
CA ALA A 63 3.60 -18.04 13.39
C ALA A 63 3.01 -18.75 12.15
N GLY A 64 3.18 -18.18 10.95
CA GLY A 64 2.86 -18.77 9.66
C GLY A 64 1.37 -19.03 9.44
N ARG A 65 1.05 -20.04 8.63
CA ARG A 65 -0.33 -20.43 8.25
C ARG A 65 -1.22 -20.86 9.44
N ARG A 66 -0.64 -21.04 10.64
CA ARG A 66 -1.35 -21.32 11.89
C ARG A 66 -1.79 -20.05 12.63
N ALA A 67 -1.51 -18.86 12.09
CA ALA A 67 -2.08 -17.64 12.64
C ALA A 67 -3.60 -17.81 12.73
N GLU A 68 -4.11 -17.85 13.96
CA GLU A 68 -5.53 -18.03 14.19
C GLU A 68 -6.29 -16.90 13.51
N ARG A 69 -7.53 -17.16 13.07
CA ARG A 69 -8.39 -16.12 12.48
C ARG A 69 -8.46 -14.87 13.38
N GLY A 70 -8.33 -15.05 14.70
CA GLY A 70 -8.21 -13.96 15.67
C GLY A 70 -6.99 -13.06 15.48
N VAL A 71 -5.81 -13.61 15.13
CA VAL A 71 -4.58 -12.82 14.88
C VAL A 71 -4.72 -11.96 13.63
N LEU A 72 -5.29 -12.52 12.55
CA LEU A 72 -5.54 -11.76 11.31
C LEU A 72 -6.62 -10.69 11.52
N ALA A 73 -7.67 -11.01 12.28
CA ALA A 73 -8.69 -10.04 12.66
C ALA A 73 -8.11 -8.92 13.53
N ALA A 74 -7.21 -9.26 14.47
CA ALA A 74 -6.50 -8.28 15.28
C ALA A 74 -5.60 -7.38 14.44
N ALA A 75 -4.82 -7.95 13.50
CA ALA A 75 -3.99 -7.17 12.58
C ALA A 75 -4.84 -6.19 11.75
N LEU A 76 -5.97 -6.65 11.22
CA LEU A 76 -6.91 -5.79 10.48
C LEU A 76 -7.48 -4.68 11.36
N LEU A 77 -7.89 -4.99 12.58
CA LEU A 77 -8.38 -4.00 13.54
C LEU A 77 -7.29 -2.97 13.88
N VAL A 78 -6.04 -3.41 14.07
CA VAL A 78 -4.89 -2.54 14.29
C VAL A 78 -4.69 -1.59 13.11
N VAL A 79 -4.79 -2.06 11.86
CA VAL A 79 -4.72 -1.19 10.67
C VAL A 79 -5.80 -0.10 10.71
N LEU A 80 -7.06 -0.47 10.98
CA LEU A 80 -8.16 0.49 11.03
C LEU A 80 -8.00 1.50 12.16
N ILE A 81 -7.64 1.05 13.37
CA ILE A 81 -7.44 1.91 14.53
C ILE A 81 -6.28 2.87 14.29
N THR A 82 -5.10 2.34 13.92
CA THR A 82 -3.92 3.17 13.69
C THR A 82 -4.19 4.21 12.59
N ARG A 83 -4.91 3.84 11.53
CA ARG A 83 -5.30 4.79 10.50
C ARG A 83 -6.26 5.88 11.00
N ALA A 84 -7.26 5.50 11.81
CA ALA A 84 -8.24 6.44 12.34
C ALA A 84 -7.63 7.42 13.37
N LEU A 85 -6.59 6.98 14.09
CA LEU A 85 -5.89 7.80 15.09
C LEU A 85 -4.91 8.81 14.46
N CYS A 86 -4.38 8.57 13.26
CA CYS A 86 -3.41 9.47 12.60
C CYS A 86 -3.73 10.98 12.73
N PRO A 87 -4.93 11.49 12.41
CA PRO A 87 -5.21 12.93 12.49
C PRO A 87 -5.20 13.51 13.90
N LEU A 88 -5.19 12.68 14.94
CA LEU A 88 -5.25 13.09 16.35
C LEU A 88 -3.87 13.10 17.03
N LEU A 89 -2.85 12.58 16.36
CA LEU A 89 -1.54 12.34 16.96
C LEU A 89 -0.51 13.39 16.55
N SER A 90 0.38 13.73 17.47
CA SER A 90 1.57 14.55 17.18
C SER A 90 2.69 13.73 16.54
N ALA A 91 3.70 14.39 15.97
CA ALA A 91 4.75 13.74 15.18
C ALA A 91 5.45 12.54 15.86
N PRO A 92 5.86 12.58 17.15
CA PRO A 92 6.48 11.42 17.79
C PRO A 92 5.53 10.23 17.89
N TRP A 93 4.26 10.48 18.22
CA TRP A 93 3.25 9.43 18.33
C TRP A 93 2.82 8.90 16.96
N LEU A 94 2.89 9.71 15.91
CA LEU A 94 2.68 9.28 14.54
C LEU A 94 3.71 8.26 14.08
N ILE A 95 4.98 8.39 14.48
CA ILE A 95 6.02 7.38 14.16
C ILE A 95 5.63 6.02 14.74
N VAL A 96 5.24 6.00 16.02
CA VAL A 96 4.85 4.77 16.71
C VAL A 96 3.58 4.17 16.09
N ASN A 97 2.52 4.96 16.02
CA ASN A 97 1.21 4.54 15.52
C ASN A 97 1.28 4.08 14.06
N ALA A 98 1.92 4.85 13.19
CA ALA A 98 2.05 4.51 11.78
C ALA A 98 2.98 3.31 11.56
N GLY A 99 4.08 3.20 12.31
CA GLY A 99 4.98 2.04 12.25
C GLY A 99 4.29 0.73 12.63
N VAL A 100 3.46 0.76 13.69
CA VAL A 100 2.62 -0.40 14.10
C VAL A 100 1.59 -0.72 13.02
N GLY A 101 0.93 0.28 12.43
CA GLY A 101 -0.01 0.09 11.33
C GLY A 101 0.64 -0.53 10.09
N VAL A 102 1.84 -0.07 9.71
CA VAL A 102 2.65 -0.66 8.62
C VAL A 102 2.98 -2.12 8.92
N ALA A 103 3.42 -2.44 10.14
CA ALA A 103 3.69 -3.82 10.54
C ALA A 103 2.45 -4.73 10.43
N ALA A 104 1.28 -4.24 10.86
CA ALA A 104 0.03 -4.98 10.75
C ALA A 104 -0.38 -5.21 9.29
N CYS A 105 -0.22 -4.22 8.41
CA CYS A 105 -0.43 -4.40 6.97
C CYS A 105 0.52 -5.44 6.36
N LEU A 106 1.80 -5.44 6.74
CA LEU A 106 2.76 -6.45 6.26
C LEU A 106 2.40 -7.86 6.74
N ALA A 107 1.91 -8.00 7.97
CA ALA A 107 1.41 -9.27 8.48
C ALA A 107 0.21 -9.79 7.66
N LEU A 108 -0.74 -8.91 7.32
CA LEU A 108 -1.85 -9.26 6.44
C LEU A 108 -1.37 -9.63 5.02
N ALA A 109 -0.38 -8.91 4.49
CA ALA A 109 0.19 -9.18 3.17
C ALA A 109 0.91 -10.54 3.10
N CYS A 110 1.71 -10.89 4.12
CA CYS A 110 2.31 -12.23 4.23
C CYS A 110 1.25 -13.33 4.06
N HIS A 111 0.12 -13.18 4.76
CA HIS A 111 -0.94 -14.18 4.72
C HIS A 111 -1.68 -14.17 3.38
N ALA A 112 -2.01 -13.00 2.84
CA ALA A 112 -2.71 -12.87 1.56
C ALA A 112 -1.89 -13.43 0.37
N LEU A 113 -0.56 -13.30 0.42
CA LEU A 113 0.34 -13.76 -0.64
C LEU A 113 0.70 -15.26 -0.52
N SER A 114 0.48 -15.86 0.65
CA SER A 114 0.72 -17.29 0.91
C SER A 114 -0.26 -18.25 0.21
N GLY A 115 -1.37 -17.72 -0.34
CA GLY A 115 -2.34 -18.48 -1.12
C GLY A 115 -2.06 -18.42 -2.63
N THR A 116 -2.04 -19.58 -3.30
CA THR A 116 -1.97 -19.65 -4.77
C THR A 116 -3.37 -19.69 -5.39
N ALA A 117 -3.92 -18.53 -5.69
CA ALA A 117 -5.00 -18.40 -6.66
C ALA A 117 -4.65 -17.23 -7.61
N GLY A 118 -4.45 -17.56 -8.90
CA GLY A 118 -4.04 -16.58 -9.92
C GLY A 118 -5.04 -15.43 -10.11
N SER A 119 -6.33 -15.66 -9.83
CA SER A 119 -7.38 -14.62 -9.81
C SER A 119 -7.18 -13.62 -8.67
N VAL A 120 -6.86 -14.10 -7.46
CA VAL A 120 -6.62 -13.26 -6.27
C VAL A 120 -5.43 -12.30 -6.51
N ARG A 121 -4.38 -12.76 -7.20
CA ARG A 121 -3.21 -11.92 -7.54
C ARG A 121 -3.54 -10.79 -8.52
N ARG A 122 -4.48 -11.02 -9.46
CA ARG A 122 -4.89 -10.00 -10.44
C ARG A 122 -5.72 -8.90 -9.77
N ASP A 123 -6.68 -9.28 -8.94
CA ASP A 123 -7.57 -8.34 -8.26
C ASP A 123 -6.80 -7.47 -7.26
N LEU A 124 -5.74 -8.02 -6.64
CA LEU A 124 -4.78 -7.24 -5.85
C LEU A 124 -3.99 -6.22 -6.68
N GLY A 125 -3.61 -6.56 -7.92
CA GLY A 125 -2.93 -5.61 -8.81
C GLY A 125 -3.81 -4.42 -9.21
N VAL A 126 -5.09 -4.69 -9.52
CA VAL A 126 -6.07 -3.62 -9.80
C VAL A 126 -6.29 -2.77 -8.55
N ALA A 127 -6.49 -3.41 -7.39
CA ALA A 127 -6.64 -2.73 -6.11
C ALA A 127 -5.44 -1.84 -5.77
N ALA A 128 -4.22 -2.30 -6.01
CA ALA A 128 -3.00 -1.53 -5.80
C ALA A 128 -2.92 -0.31 -6.72
N ALA A 129 -3.24 -0.46 -8.01
CA ALA A 129 -3.25 0.66 -8.95
C ALA A 129 -4.31 1.71 -8.58
N VAL A 130 -5.51 1.28 -8.17
CA VAL A 130 -6.57 2.17 -7.65
C VAL A 130 -6.10 2.89 -6.38
N ALA A 131 -5.47 2.18 -5.45
CA ALA A 131 -4.96 2.76 -4.21
C ALA A 131 -3.88 3.81 -4.47
N VAL A 132 -2.95 3.55 -5.40
CA VAL A 132 -1.91 4.52 -5.79
C VAL A 132 -2.53 5.77 -6.42
N LEU A 133 -3.48 5.62 -7.33
CA LEU A 133 -4.19 6.75 -7.94
C LEU A 133 -4.94 7.59 -6.89
N LEU A 134 -5.67 6.94 -5.98
CA LEU A 134 -6.37 7.63 -4.90
C LEU A 134 -5.39 8.37 -3.98
N SER A 135 -4.28 7.72 -3.61
CA SER A 135 -3.23 8.36 -2.81
C SER A 135 -2.65 9.59 -3.51
N MET A 136 -2.33 9.47 -4.81
CA MET A 136 -1.86 10.59 -5.61
C MET A 136 -2.86 11.73 -5.68
N LEU A 137 -4.15 11.44 -5.89
CA LEU A 137 -5.21 12.45 -5.96
C LEU A 137 -5.37 13.20 -4.63
N LEU A 138 -5.41 12.48 -3.51
CA LEU A 138 -5.52 13.07 -2.17
C LEU A 138 -4.33 13.98 -1.86
N ARG A 139 -3.12 13.56 -2.24
CA ARG A 139 -1.90 14.36 -2.06
C ARG A 139 -1.82 15.51 -3.04
N ALA A 140 -2.23 15.34 -4.29
CA ALA A 140 -2.22 16.40 -5.29
C ALA A 140 -3.18 17.53 -4.90
N TRP A 141 -4.37 17.18 -4.42
CA TRP A 141 -5.33 18.14 -3.90
C TRP A 141 -4.78 18.86 -2.66
N GLY A 142 -4.16 18.13 -1.74
CA GLY A 142 -3.55 18.73 -0.55
C GLY A 142 -2.18 19.37 -0.75
N SER A 143 -1.77 19.67 -1.99
CA SER A 143 -0.46 20.27 -2.28
C SER A 143 0.72 19.48 -1.68
N SER A 144 0.76 18.18 -1.97
CA SER A 144 1.71 17.17 -1.47
C SER A 144 1.48 16.68 -0.04
N TYR A 145 0.56 17.29 0.70
CA TYR A 145 0.04 16.77 1.95
C TYR A 145 -1.17 15.88 1.68
N ASP A 146 -1.25 14.69 2.28
CA ASP A 146 -2.44 13.84 2.15
C ASP A 146 -3.60 14.43 2.97
N LEU A 147 -4.64 14.93 2.30
CA LEU A 147 -5.81 15.54 2.93
C LEU A 147 -6.50 14.62 3.96
N SER A 148 -6.46 13.31 3.76
CA SER A 148 -7.13 12.37 4.65
C SER A 148 -6.35 12.08 5.94
N MET A 149 -5.12 12.60 6.07
CA MET A 149 -4.23 12.34 7.20
C MET A 149 -4.29 13.40 8.31
N GLY A 150 -4.96 14.53 8.10
CA GLY A 150 -5.12 15.56 9.12
C GLY A 150 -5.72 16.86 8.60
N GLY A 151 -5.77 17.86 9.47
CA GLY A 151 -6.38 19.16 9.16
C GLY A 151 -7.91 19.09 9.03
N PRO A 152 -8.54 20.08 8.36
CA PRO A 152 -10.00 20.15 8.20
C PRO A 152 -10.62 18.96 7.45
N TRP A 153 -9.79 18.21 6.70
CA TRP A 153 -10.22 17.11 5.84
C TRP A 153 -10.00 15.72 6.47
N ALA A 154 -9.61 15.66 7.74
CA ALA A 154 -9.41 14.41 8.48
C ALA A 154 -10.62 13.46 8.45
N TRP A 155 -11.83 14.02 8.36
CA TRP A 155 -13.07 13.25 8.25
C TRP A 155 -13.10 12.32 7.02
N LEU A 156 -12.37 12.63 5.94
CA LEU A 156 -12.22 11.73 4.79
C LEU A 156 -11.53 10.43 5.19
N GLY A 157 -10.51 10.50 6.05
CA GLY A 157 -9.82 9.31 6.57
C GLY A 157 -10.75 8.43 7.40
N TRP A 158 -11.60 9.05 8.23
CA TRP A 158 -12.61 8.33 9.02
C TRP A 158 -13.71 7.75 8.14
N ALA A 159 -14.16 8.47 7.11
CA ALA A 159 -15.14 7.97 6.16
C ALA A 159 -14.63 6.74 5.40
N LEU A 160 -13.36 6.75 4.97
CA LEU A 160 -12.72 5.58 4.35
C LEU A 160 -12.60 4.41 5.34
N ALA A 161 -12.30 4.68 6.61
CA ALA A 161 -12.19 3.62 7.63
C ALA A 161 -13.56 3.00 7.94
N ALA A 162 -14.60 3.83 8.04
CA ALA A 162 -15.97 3.38 8.19
C ALA A 162 -16.42 2.56 6.97
N LEU A 163 -16.09 3.00 5.76
CA LEU A 163 -16.38 2.25 4.54
C LEU A 163 -15.69 0.89 4.52
N ALA A 164 -14.39 0.82 4.87
CA ALA A 164 -13.68 -0.45 5.01
C ALA A 164 -14.35 -1.37 6.02
N LEU A 165 -14.77 -0.84 7.16
CA LEU A 165 -15.48 -1.58 8.20
C LEU A 165 -16.80 -2.14 7.70
N VAL A 166 -17.61 -1.34 7.00
CA VAL A 166 -18.87 -1.78 6.39
C VAL A 166 -18.62 -2.91 5.37
N LEU A 167 -17.62 -2.75 4.50
CA LEU A 167 -17.28 -3.77 3.49
C LEU A 167 -16.83 -5.09 4.13
N LEU A 168 -16.26 -5.07 5.34
CA LEU A 168 -15.89 -6.27 6.09
C LEU A 168 -17.10 -7.02 6.65
N PHE A 169 -18.13 -6.30 7.11
CA PHE A 169 -19.30 -6.90 7.75
C PHE A 169 -20.40 -7.35 6.79
N VAL A 170 -20.37 -6.94 5.53
CA VAL A 170 -21.30 -7.48 4.52
C VAL A 170 -21.03 -8.99 4.37
N PRO A 171 -22.03 -9.86 4.57
CA PRO A 171 -21.87 -11.31 4.49
C PRO A 171 -21.21 -11.76 3.18
N ARG A 172 -20.38 -12.80 3.26
CA ARG A 172 -19.90 -13.52 2.08
C ARG A 172 -20.90 -14.62 1.79
N GLU A 173 -21.56 -14.55 0.63
CA GLU A 173 -22.33 -15.69 0.12
C GLU A 173 -21.38 -16.89 0.03
N THR A 174 -21.75 -17.94 0.75
CA THR A 174 -20.90 -19.13 0.93
C THR A 174 -21.05 -20.01 -0.29
N GLU A 175 -20.26 -19.76 -1.33
CA GLU A 175 -19.91 -20.84 -2.25
C GLU A 175 -18.85 -21.70 -1.54
N ALA A 176 -19.12 -22.99 -1.44
CA ALA A 176 -18.16 -23.99 -1.00
C ALA A 176 -16.87 -23.79 -1.81
N SER A 177 -15.82 -23.30 -1.14
CA SER A 177 -14.51 -23.22 -1.76
C SER A 177 -14.09 -24.63 -2.10
N ASP A 178 -13.95 -24.88 -3.40
CA ASP A 178 -13.13 -25.97 -3.93
C ASP A 178 -11.88 -26.10 -3.07
N ALA A 179 -11.59 -27.34 -2.68
CA ALA A 179 -10.50 -27.71 -1.80
C ALA A 179 -9.22 -27.03 -2.26
N ALA A 180 -8.77 -26.04 -1.47
CA ALA A 180 -7.47 -25.43 -1.65
C ALA A 180 -6.42 -26.55 -1.64
N HIS A 181 -5.89 -26.87 -2.82
CA HIS A 181 -4.74 -27.76 -2.90
C HIS A 181 -3.61 -27.15 -2.06
N PRO A 182 -2.91 -27.96 -1.24
CA PRO A 182 -1.86 -27.45 -0.39
C PRO A 182 -0.74 -26.91 -1.27
N ALA A 183 -0.65 -25.58 -1.33
CA ALA A 183 0.46 -24.92 -1.99
C ALA A 183 1.74 -25.17 -1.18
N ASP A 184 2.75 -25.68 -1.87
CA ASP A 184 4.09 -26.06 -1.38
C ASP A 184 5.00 -24.83 -1.16
N GLY A 185 4.41 -23.71 -0.73
CA GLY A 185 5.11 -22.47 -0.40
C GLY A 185 5.66 -22.52 1.02
N GLY A 186 6.98 -22.59 1.17
CA GLY A 186 7.65 -22.50 2.47
C GLY A 186 7.52 -21.10 3.10
N ARG A 187 7.46 -21.03 4.44
CA ARG A 187 7.34 -19.77 5.23
C ARG A 187 8.33 -18.67 4.82
N ILE A 188 9.53 -19.05 4.39
CA ILE A 188 10.57 -18.12 3.94
C ILE A 188 10.12 -17.36 2.69
N ASN A 189 9.40 -18.02 1.78
CA ASN A 189 8.89 -17.39 0.56
C ASN A 189 7.81 -16.33 0.86
N ASP A 190 6.97 -16.57 1.88
CA ASP A 190 5.93 -15.62 2.29
C ASP A 190 6.55 -14.34 2.91
N ILE A 191 7.55 -14.52 3.79
CA ILE A 191 8.30 -13.41 4.37
C ILE A 191 9.06 -12.63 3.28
N ALA A 192 9.74 -13.35 2.37
CA ALA A 192 10.43 -12.73 1.25
C ALA A 192 9.48 -11.96 0.33
N ALA A 193 8.27 -12.49 0.09
CA ALA A 193 7.24 -11.83 -0.70
C ALA A 193 6.73 -10.55 -0.01
N ALA A 194 6.53 -10.55 1.31
CA ALA A 194 6.10 -9.37 2.04
C ALA A 194 7.22 -8.31 2.15
N LEU A 195 8.47 -8.72 2.33
CA LEU A 195 9.62 -7.81 2.25
C LEU A 195 9.77 -7.23 0.83
N GLY A 196 9.58 -8.05 -0.19
CA GLY A 196 9.55 -7.61 -1.58
C GLY A 196 8.40 -6.62 -1.84
N LEU A 197 7.22 -6.86 -1.28
CA LEU A 197 6.09 -5.94 -1.33
C LEU A 197 6.42 -4.61 -0.64
N PHE A 198 7.00 -4.66 0.56
CA PHE A 198 7.42 -3.48 1.29
C PHE A 198 8.43 -2.66 0.48
N ALA A 199 9.46 -3.30 -0.08
CA ALA A 199 10.46 -2.64 -0.91
C ALA A 199 9.83 -1.99 -2.15
N ASN A 200 8.97 -2.72 -2.88
CA ASN A 200 8.25 -2.16 -4.03
C ASN A 200 7.36 -0.99 -3.62
N ALA A 201 6.66 -1.09 -2.49
CA ALA A 201 5.78 -0.04 -2.05
C ALA A 201 6.53 1.19 -1.53
N ALA A 202 7.70 1.02 -0.90
CA ALA A 202 8.58 2.14 -0.57
C ALA A 202 9.06 2.86 -1.83
N ILE A 203 9.41 2.12 -2.89
CA ILE A 203 9.75 2.70 -4.20
C ILE A 203 8.54 3.42 -4.80
N ILE A 204 7.35 2.82 -4.79
CA ILE A 204 6.11 3.44 -5.27
C ILE A 204 5.79 4.72 -4.49
N TYR A 205 5.95 4.70 -3.18
CA TYR A 205 5.75 5.87 -2.33
C TYR A 205 6.69 7.02 -2.73
N LEU A 206 7.99 6.71 -2.87
CA LEU A 206 9.02 7.70 -3.22
C LEU A 206 8.87 8.23 -4.66
N ALA A 207 8.62 7.34 -5.62
CA ALA A 207 8.66 7.67 -7.04
C ALA A 207 7.30 8.08 -7.61
N LEU A 208 6.20 7.49 -7.13
CA LEU A 208 4.88 7.66 -7.74
C LEU A 208 3.92 8.48 -6.87
N GLN A 209 3.92 8.28 -5.55
CA GLN A 209 2.94 8.96 -4.68
C GLN A 209 3.34 10.37 -4.26
N SER A 210 4.59 10.74 -4.47
CA SER A 210 5.09 12.09 -4.18
C SER A 210 5.59 12.79 -5.46
N PRO A 211 4.72 13.09 -6.45
CA PRO A 211 5.15 13.72 -7.70
C PRO A 211 5.89 15.04 -7.48
N ALA A 212 5.55 15.78 -6.41
CA ALA A 212 6.24 17.01 -6.04
C ALA A 212 7.70 16.81 -5.68
N VAL A 213 8.04 15.69 -5.02
CA VAL A 213 9.43 15.35 -4.67
C VAL A 213 10.22 15.08 -5.95
N VAL A 214 9.66 14.28 -6.85
CA VAL A 214 10.30 13.97 -8.14
C VAL A 214 10.43 15.23 -9.00
N SER A 215 9.39 16.05 -9.07
CA SER A 215 9.43 17.33 -9.79
C SER A 215 10.46 18.29 -9.22
N ALA A 216 10.60 18.37 -7.89
CA ALA A 216 11.64 19.17 -7.25
C ALA A 216 13.04 18.64 -7.56
N TRP A 217 13.24 17.32 -7.55
CA TRP A 217 14.53 16.70 -7.88
C TRP A 217 14.93 16.84 -9.34
N CYS A 218 13.99 16.84 -10.27
CA CYS A 218 14.26 16.94 -11.70
C CYS A 218 14.14 18.37 -12.25
N GLY A 219 13.74 19.34 -11.42
CA GLY A 219 13.37 20.69 -11.88
C GLY A 219 12.17 20.69 -12.85
N ALA A 220 11.35 19.65 -12.81
CA ALA A 220 10.24 19.44 -13.75
C ALA A 220 8.95 20.14 -13.27
N ASN A 221 8.06 20.47 -14.21
CA ASN A 221 6.77 21.05 -13.87
C ASN A 221 5.89 20.04 -13.10
N TYR A 222 5.48 20.42 -11.89
CA TYR A 222 4.69 19.57 -10.99
C TYR A 222 3.36 19.11 -11.58
N LEU A 223 2.61 20.02 -12.20
CA LEU A 223 1.30 19.72 -12.76
C LEU A 223 1.43 18.73 -13.91
N LEU A 224 2.38 18.97 -14.81
CA LEU A 224 2.64 18.09 -15.94
C LEU A 224 3.10 16.70 -15.47
N GLY A 225 4.02 16.62 -14.52
CA GLY A 225 4.50 15.35 -13.97
C GLY A 225 3.38 14.54 -13.32
N THR A 226 2.54 15.19 -12.51
CA THR A 226 1.39 14.56 -11.87
C THR A 226 0.36 14.07 -12.90
N ALA A 227 0.04 14.89 -13.91
CA ALA A 227 -0.91 14.55 -14.96
C ALA A 227 -0.44 13.36 -15.80
N LEU A 228 0.83 13.35 -16.22
CA LEU A 228 1.41 12.23 -16.98
C LEU A 228 1.40 10.92 -16.20
N LEU A 229 1.71 10.98 -14.91
CA LEU A 229 1.70 9.80 -14.06
C LEU A 229 0.29 9.28 -13.80
N ALA A 230 -0.67 10.17 -13.54
CA ALA A 230 -2.08 9.80 -13.40
C ALA A 230 -2.62 9.18 -14.69
N PHE A 231 -2.28 9.77 -15.85
CA PHE A 231 -2.65 9.24 -17.15
C PHE A 231 -2.03 7.85 -17.41
N SER A 232 -0.74 7.65 -17.11
CA SER A 232 -0.09 6.35 -17.33
C SER A 232 -0.71 5.23 -16.48
N LEU A 233 -1.04 5.53 -15.22
CA LEU A 233 -1.73 4.59 -14.32
C LEU A 233 -3.17 4.31 -14.79
N ALA A 234 -3.89 5.32 -15.30
CA ALA A 234 -5.22 5.13 -15.88
C ALA A 234 -5.17 4.25 -17.14
N CYS A 235 -4.18 4.45 -18.02
CA CYS A 235 -3.94 3.58 -19.17
C CYS A 235 -3.61 2.15 -18.75
N ALA A 236 -2.78 1.97 -17.72
CA ALA A 236 -2.44 0.65 -17.18
C ALA A 236 -3.68 -0.07 -16.62
N LEU A 237 -4.55 0.64 -15.90
CA LEU A 237 -5.84 0.11 -15.43
C LEU A 237 -6.75 -0.27 -16.60
N GLY A 238 -6.88 0.59 -17.61
CA GLY A 238 -7.65 0.31 -18.81
C GLY A 238 -7.15 -0.93 -19.54
N TRP A 239 -5.83 -1.09 -19.64
CA TRP A 239 -5.20 -2.30 -20.20
C TRP A 239 -5.49 -3.54 -19.37
N MET A 240 -5.33 -3.47 -18.03
CA MET A 240 -5.61 -4.57 -17.12
C MET A 240 -7.10 -4.96 -17.12
N ALA A 241 -8.00 -4.04 -17.42
CA ALA A 241 -9.42 -4.32 -17.62
C ALA A 241 -9.67 -5.00 -18.98
N ALA A 242 -9.08 -4.48 -20.07
CA ALA A 242 -9.33 -4.93 -21.44
C ALA A 242 -8.64 -6.24 -21.83
N LYS A 243 -7.40 -6.47 -21.39
CA LYS A 243 -6.63 -7.68 -21.69
C LYS A 243 -6.30 -8.44 -20.41
N PRO A 244 -7.06 -9.50 -20.09
CA PRO A 244 -6.84 -10.25 -18.87
C PRO A 244 -5.57 -11.11 -18.85
N GLY A 245 -4.87 -11.26 -19.98
CA GLY A 245 -3.58 -11.93 -20.04
C GLY A 245 -2.50 -11.07 -19.38
N GLY A 246 -1.84 -11.61 -18.36
CA GLY A 246 -0.71 -10.95 -17.70
C GLY A 246 0.43 -10.66 -18.68
N LEU A 247 1.32 -9.74 -18.30
CA LEU A 247 2.54 -9.48 -19.06
C LEU A 247 3.44 -10.71 -19.05
N SER A 248 4.10 -10.99 -20.18
CA SER A 248 5.14 -12.00 -20.23
C SER A 248 6.27 -11.63 -19.26
N ARG A 249 6.98 -12.63 -18.73
CA ARG A 249 8.11 -12.40 -17.83
C ARG A 249 9.16 -11.46 -18.44
N SER A 250 9.42 -11.60 -19.74
CA SER A 250 10.36 -10.74 -20.46
C SER A 250 9.86 -9.29 -20.56
N ALA A 251 8.57 -9.08 -20.80
CA ALA A 251 8.00 -7.73 -20.80
C ALA A 251 8.06 -7.08 -19.42
N LEU A 252 7.80 -7.83 -18.35
CA LEU A 252 7.96 -7.34 -16.97
C LEU A 252 9.42 -6.95 -16.65
N LEU A 253 10.38 -7.79 -17.04
CA LEU A 253 11.80 -7.50 -16.85
C LEU A 253 12.23 -6.27 -17.65
N LEU A 254 11.76 -6.13 -18.89
CA LEU A 254 12.04 -4.97 -19.73
C LEU A 254 11.48 -3.68 -19.10
N TRP A 255 10.22 -3.72 -18.64
CA TRP A 255 9.59 -2.57 -17.98
C TRP A 255 10.28 -2.19 -16.68
N ASN A 256 10.64 -3.16 -15.85
CA ASN A 256 11.39 -2.90 -14.61
C ASN A 256 12.78 -2.33 -14.91
N GLY A 257 13.48 -2.86 -15.91
CA GLY A 257 14.77 -2.33 -16.36
C GLY A 257 14.65 -0.89 -16.85
N ALA A 258 13.67 -0.60 -17.71
CA ALA A 258 13.38 0.75 -18.18
C ALA A 258 13.04 1.71 -17.04
N PHE A 259 12.24 1.28 -16.06
CA PHE A 259 11.90 2.07 -14.88
C PHE A 259 13.14 2.41 -14.04
N VAL A 260 14.01 1.43 -13.77
CA VAL A 260 15.26 1.66 -13.02
C VAL A 260 16.18 2.60 -13.77
N ILE A 261 16.34 2.43 -15.09
CA ILE A 261 17.17 3.33 -15.92
C ILE A 261 16.61 4.75 -15.86
N ALA A 262 15.29 4.93 -16.02
CA ALA A 262 14.66 6.24 -15.94
C ALA A 262 14.84 6.89 -14.57
N MET A 263 14.70 6.14 -13.48
CA MET A 263 14.98 6.61 -12.12
C MET A 263 16.43 7.08 -11.94
N VAL A 264 17.40 6.28 -12.38
CA VAL A 264 18.84 6.63 -12.29
C VAL A 264 19.16 7.84 -13.15
N ALA A 265 18.60 7.91 -14.37
CA ALA A 265 18.78 9.05 -15.27
C ALA A 265 18.19 10.33 -14.67
N GLY A 266 17.00 10.26 -14.06
CA GLY A 266 16.36 11.39 -13.39
C GLY A 266 17.18 11.93 -12.22
N ILE A 267 17.80 11.05 -11.42
CA ILE A 267 18.69 11.47 -10.32
C ILE A 267 19.96 12.13 -10.87
N ARG A 268 20.57 11.56 -11.92
CA ARG A 268 21.80 12.11 -12.51
C ARG A 268 21.61 13.41 -13.28
N TRP A 269 20.41 13.68 -13.79
CA TRP A 269 20.16 14.87 -14.60
C TRP A 269 20.46 16.19 -13.88
N ASN A 270 20.44 16.19 -12.54
CA ASN A 270 20.69 17.37 -11.70
C ASN A 270 22.01 17.33 -10.92
N THR A 271 22.92 16.39 -11.21
CA THR A 271 24.30 16.35 -10.68
C THR A 271 25.30 16.58 -11.79
#